data_AF-A0A2Z6R264-F1
#
_entry.id   AF-A0A2Z6R264-F1
#
_cell.length_a   1.000
_cell.length_b   1.000
_cell.length_c   1.000
_cell.angle_alpha   90.00
_cell.angle_beta   90.00
_cell.angle_gamma   90.00
#
_symmetry.space_group_name_H-M   'P 1'
#
loop_
_entity.id
_entity.type
_entity.pdbx_description
1 polymer ?
#
loop_
_entity_poly.entity_id
_entity_poly.type
_entity_poly.pdbx_seq_one_letter_code
_entity_poly.pdbx_strand_id
1 'polypeptide(L)'
;MAEWTDPLIRTLIDERRTRNDEFHDLGRNRERFWGTIASKINQENGTSFSGHQCKEKFSNLVRDYNTMCDFMSGKSKARSRTGARYFDEFRTHFWKRAEDEFDRVRGINTFNQRRNRGSGNITSAPSTREVERELRSSERRLSRSSSIS
;
A
#
# COMPACT_ATOMS: atom_id res chain seq x y z
N MET A 1 -26.28 -20.11 -7.12
CA MET A 1 -25.46 -19.06 -6.47
C MET A 1 -26.28 -17.79 -6.47
N ALA A 2 -26.29 -17.04 -5.36
CA ALA A 2 -26.99 -15.76 -5.31
C ALA A 2 -26.41 -14.79 -6.36
N GLU A 3 -27.29 -14.10 -7.09
CA GLU A 3 -26.90 -13.21 -8.18
C GLU A 3 -26.47 -11.84 -7.65
N TRP A 4 -25.32 -11.35 -8.09
CA TRP A 4 -24.84 -10.01 -7.76
C TRP A 4 -25.50 -8.97 -8.66
N THR A 5 -26.66 -8.48 -8.24
CA THR A 5 -27.38 -7.40 -8.91
C THR A 5 -26.69 -6.05 -8.65
N ASP A 6 -27.01 -5.06 -9.49
CA ASP A 6 -26.46 -3.72 -9.41
C ASP A 6 -26.60 -3.04 -8.03
N PRO A 7 -27.79 -3.06 -7.39
CA PRO A 7 -27.95 -2.50 -6.05
C PRO A 7 -27.00 -3.14 -5.03
N LEU A 8 -26.87 -4.48 -5.06
CA LEU A 8 -25.99 -5.21 -4.14
C LEU A 8 -24.51 -4.84 -4.33
N ILE A 9 -24.09 -4.68 -5.59
CA ILE A 9 -22.73 -4.28 -5.92
C ILE A 9 -22.46 -2.84 -5.47
N ARG A 10 -23.42 -1.92 -5.66
CA ARG A 10 -23.29 -0.54 -5.18
C ARG A 10 -23.20 -0.47 -3.66
N THR A 11 -24.05 -1.19 -2.93
CA THR A 11 -23.96 -1.28 -1.46
C THR A 11 -22.59 -1.81 -1.02
N LEU A 12 -22.04 -2.84 -1.69
CA LEU A 12 -20.70 -3.34 -1.43
C LEU A 12 -19.61 -2.28 -1.65
N ILE A 13 -19.70 -1.51 -2.73
CA ILE A 13 -18.75 -0.45 -3.07
C ILE A 13 -18.83 0.70 -2.04
N ASP A 14 -20.04 1.15 -1.71
CA ASP A 14 -20.27 2.27 -0.80
C ASP A 14 -19.85 1.94 0.63
N GLU A 15 -20.15 0.73 1.10
CA GLU A 15 -19.65 0.24 2.39
C GLU A 15 -18.12 0.23 2.44
N ARG A 16 -17.50 -0.27 1.36
CA ARG A 16 -16.04 -0.35 1.30
C ARG A 16 -15.40 1.04 1.17
N ARG A 17 -16.06 1.98 0.51
CA ARG A 17 -15.63 3.38 0.38
C ARG A 17 -15.72 4.11 1.71
N THR A 18 -16.86 4.03 2.38
CA THR A 18 -17.14 4.78 3.61
C THR A 18 -16.29 4.29 4.78
N ARG A 19 -15.99 2.99 4.84
CA ARG A 19 -15.21 2.37 5.92
C ARG A 19 -13.80 1.95 5.47
N ASN A 20 -13.22 2.68 4.52
CA ASN A 20 -11.92 2.32 3.98
C ASN A 20 -10.78 2.46 4.97
N ASP A 21 -10.78 3.53 5.75
CA ASP A 21 -9.72 3.78 6.72
C ASP A 21 -9.77 2.72 7.83
N GLU A 22 -10.97 2.45 8.36
CA GLU A 22 -11.23 1.33 9.28
C GLU A 22 -10.67 0.02 8.71
N PHE A 23 -10.96 -0.30 7.45
CA PHE A 23 -10.47 -1.54 6.83
C PHE A 23 -8.94 -1.67 6.85
N HIS A 24 -8.22 -0.58 6.58
CA HIS A 24 -6.77 -0.59 6.55
C HIS A 24 -6.18 -0.73 7.96
N ASP A 25 -6.85 -0.18 8.96
CA ASP A 25 -6.45 -0.23 10.38
C ASP A 25 -6.73 -1.59 11.05
N LEU A 26 -7.70 -2.36 10.56
CA LEU A 26 -8.13 -3.63 11.17
C LEU A 26 -7.07 -4.76 11.17
N GLY A 27 -5.95 -4.61 10.47
CA GLY A 27 -4.87 -5.61 10.43
C GLY A 27 -5.37 -7.04 10.10
N ARG A 28 -5.28 -7.96 11.07
CA ARG A 28 -5.72 -9.36 10.92
C ARG A 28 -7.24 -9.56 11.01
N ASN A 29 -8.00 -8.56 11.46
CA ASN A 29 -9.44 -8.68 11.69
C ASN A 29 -10.32 -8.34 10.46
N ARG A 30 -9.71 -8.25 9.27
CA ARG A 30 -10.39 -7.91 8.02
C ARG A 30 -11.45 -8.94 7.59
N GLU A 31 -11.36 -10.18 8.05
CA GLU A 31 -12.37 -11.19 7.76
C GLU A 31 -13.73 -10.85 8.38
N ARG A 32 -13.72 -10.39 9.65
CA ARG A 32 -14.95 -9.93 10.33
C ARG A 32 -15.59 -8.75 9.61
N PHE A 33 -14.77 -7.80 9.12
CA PHE A 33 -15.25 -6.66 8.35
C PHE A 33 -16.06 -7.07 7.12
N TRP A 34 -15.58 -8.05 6.35
CA TRP A 34 -16.33 -8.54 5.21
C TRP A 34 -17.62 -9.24 5.64
N GLY A 35 -17.60 -9.92 6.79
CA GLY A 35 -18.79 -10.45 7.44
C GLY A 35 -19.84 -9.37 7.72
N THR A 36 -19.44 -8.20 8.22
CA THR A 36 -20.41 -7.11 8.50
C THR A 36 -21.04 -6.55 7.22
N ILE A 37 -20.26 -6.42 6.14
CA ILE A 37 -20.80 -6.02 4.83
C ILE A 37 -21.81 -7.07 4.33
N ALA A 38 -21.45 -8.35 4.42
CA ALA A 38 -22.33 -9.43 4.01
C ALA A 38 -23.66 -9.40 4.79
N SER A 39 -23.60 -9.23 6.12
CA SER A 39 -24.79 -9.07 6.97
C SER A 39 -25.67 -7.91 6.52
N LYS A 40 -25.09 -6.75 6.20
CA LYS A 40 -25.85 -5.58 5.74
C LYS A 40 -26.54 -5.84 4.41
N ILE A 41 -25.81 -6.34 3.41
CA ILE A 41 -26.35 -6.68 2.09
C ILE A 41 -27.50 -7.70 2.22
N ASN A 42 -27.31 -8.72 3.05
CA ASN A 42 -28.29 -9.77 3.29
C ASN A 42 -29.56 -9.26 3.98
N GLN A 43 -29.42 -8.39 4.99
CA GLN A 43 -30.56 -7.79 5.70
C GLN A 43 -31.42 -6.93 4.78
N GLU A 44 -30.80 -6.15 3.90
CA GLU A 44 -31.52 -5.24 3.00
C GLU A 44 -32.19 -5.93 1.81
N ASN A 45 -31.73 -7.12 1.41
CA ASN A 45 -32.11 -7.74 0.13
C ASN A 45 -32.58 -9.20 0.23
N GLY A 46 -32.64 -9.79 1.43
CA GLY A 46 -33.03 -11.18 1.62
C GLY A 46 -32.05 -12.19 1.02
N THR A 47 -30.79 -11.79 0.81
CA THR A 47 -29.74 -12.66 0.26
C THR A 47 -29.00 -13.42 1.36
N SER A 48 -28.12 -14.35 0.97
CA SER A 48 -27.33 -15.19 1.89
C SER A 48 -25.84 -15.20 1.54
N PHE A 49 -25.28 -14.04 1.20
CA PHE A 49 -23.85 -13.91 0.94
C PHE A 49 -23.01 -14.10 2.21
N SER A 50 -21.83 -14.69 2.06
CA SER A 50 -20.80 -14.72 3.10
C SER A 50 -19.83 -13.55 2.95
N GLY A 51 -19.09 -13.26 4.03
CA GLY A 51 -18.01 -12.29 3.98
C GLY A 51 -16.94 -12.66 2.95
N HIS A 52 -16.65 -13.95 2.79
CA HIS A 52 -15.74 -14.43 1.75
C HIS A 52 -16.21 -14.06 0.34
N GLN A 53 -17.51 -14.25 0.05
CA GLN A 53 -18.09 -13.87 -1.24
C GLN A 53 -18.04 -12.37 -1.48
N CYS A 54 -18.28 -11.55 -0.44
CA CYS A 54 -18.15 -10.10 -0.55
C CYS A 54 -16.70 -9.67 -0.86
N LYS A 55 -15.72 -10.26 -0.16
CA LYS A 55 -14.29 -10.03 -0.40
C LYS A 55 -13.88 -10.42 -1.82
N GLU A 56 -14.28 -11.60 -2.25
CA GLU A 56 -13.96 -12.12 -3.59
C GLU A 56 -14.58 -11.22 -4.66
N LYS A 57 -15.87 -10.88 -4.51
CA LYS A 57 -16.56 -9.97 -5.43
C LYS A 57 -15.86 -8.63 -5.53
N PHE A 58 -15.52 -8.01 -4.40
CA PHE A 58 -14.81 -6.73 -4.37
C PHE A 58 -13.43 -6.84 -5.04
N SER A 59 -12.69 -7.92 -4.77
CA SER A 59 -11.38 -8.17 -5.39
C SER A 59 -11.49 -8.28 -6.91
N ASN A 60 -12.54 -8.92 -7.42
CA ASN A 60 -12.81 -9.01 -8.84
C ASN A 60 -13.16 -7.64 -9.45
N LEU A 61 -13.90 -6.78 -8.76
CA LEU A 61 -14.16 -5.40 -9.21
C LEU A 61 -12.86 -4.59 -9.36
N VAL A 62 -11.93 -4.72 -8.42
CA VAL A 62 -10.60 -4.08 -8.52
C VAL A 62 -9.82 -4.60 -9.73
N ARG A 63 -9.85 -5.92 -9.98
CA ARG A 63 -9.20 -6.52 -11.17
C ARG A 63 -9.84 -6.05 -12.47
N ASP A 64 -11.17 -5.97 -12.51
CA ASP A 64 -11.94 -5.48 -13.65
C ASP A 64 -11.60 -4.02 -13.97
N TYR A 65 -11.46 -3.18 -12.95
CA TYR A 65 -10.97 -1.81 -13.08
C TYR A 65 -9.55 -1.76 -13.68
N ASN A 66 -8.61 -2.54 -13.14
CA ASN A 66 -7.24 -2.60 -13.67
C ASN A 66 -7.22 -3.09 -15.13
N THR A 67 -8.07 -4.06 -15.47
CA THR A 67 -8.23 -4.56 -16.84
C THR A 67 -8.69 -3.45 -17.78
N MET A 68 -9.61 -2.58 -17.33
CA MET A 68 -10.00 -1.38 -18.08
C MET A 68 -8.85 -0.37 -18.23
N CYS A 69 -8.03 -0.16 -17.19
CA CYS A 69 -6.84 0.67 -17.29
C CYS A 69 -5.85 0.16 -18.36
N ASP A 70 -5.59 -1.15 -18.40
CA ASP A 70 -4.71 -1.77 -19.40
C ASP A 70 -5.30 -1.68 -20.82
N PHE A 71 -6.62 -1.84 -20.95
CA PHE A 71 -7.34 -1.66 -22.20
C PHE A 71 -7.18 -0.22 -22.74
N MET A 72 -7.46 0.79 -21.91
CA MET A 72 -7.34 2.19 -22.32
C MET A 72 -5.89 2.61 -22.59
N SER A 73 -4.93 1.97 -21.93
CA SER A 73 -3.49 2.19 -22.18
C SER A 73 -2.96 1.47 -23.42
N GLY A 74 -3.80 0.69 -24.11
CA GLY A 74 -3.41 -0.12 -25.27
C GLY A 74 -2.54 -1.35 -24.93
N LYS A 75 -2.34 -1.65 -23.64
CA LYS A 75 -1.56 -2.81 -23.18
C LYS A 75 -2.33 -4.13 -23.31
N SER A 76 -3.65 -4.04 -23.35
CA SER A 76 -4.55 -5.19 -23.51
C SER A 76 -5.64 -4.87 -24.51
N LYS A 77 -6.11 -5.89 -25.24
CA LYS A 77 -7.33 -5.81 -26.06
C LYS A 77 -8.58 -6.28 -25.30
N ALA A 78 -8.41 -6.88 -24.12
CA ALA A 78 -9.50 -7.39 -23.31
C ALA A 78 -10.20 -6.25 -22.57
N ARG A 79 -11.53 -6.17 -22.72
CA ARG A 79 -12.38 -5.16 -22.07
C ARG A 79 -13.34 -5.83 -21.09
N SER A 80 -13.28 -5.48 -19.81
CA SER A 80 -14.22 -5.99 -18.82
C SER A 80 -15.55 -5.24 -18.90
N ARG A 81 -16.67 -5.95 -19.09
CA ARG A 81 -18.02 -5.36 -19.07
C ARG A 81 -18.36 -4.80 -17.69
N THR A 82 -18.07 -5.57 -16.64
CA THR A 82 -18.24 -5.14 -15.25
C THR A 82 -17.31 -3.97 -14.93
N GLY A 83 -16.05 -4.05 -15.38
CA GLY A 83 -15.09 -2.97 -15.23
C GLY A 83 -15.56 -1.67 -15.85
N ALA A 84 -16.11 -1.72 -17.07
CA ALA A 84 -16.68 -0.55 -17.74
C ALA A 84 -17.88 0.04 -16.98
N ARG A 85 -18.70 -0.79 -16.32
CA ARG A 85 -19.89 -0.35 -15.59
C ARG A 85 -19.57 0.44 -14.32
N TYR A 86 -18.54 0.02 -13.58
CA TYR A 86 -18.13 0.64 -12.31
C TYR A 86 -16.82 1.42 -12.42
N PHE A 87 -16.37 1.70 -13.64
CA PHE A 87 -15.03 2.27 -13.89
C PHE A 87 -14.83 3.60 -13.16
N ASP A 88 -15.79 4.50 -13.28
CA ASP A 88 -15.71 5.86 -12.71
C ASP A 88 -15.72 5.84 -11.19
N GLU A 89 -16.48 4.92 -10.58
CA GLU A 89 -16.52 4.76 -9.12
C GLU A 89 -15.14 4.39 -8.57
N PHE A 90 -14.39 3.56 -9.31
CA PHE A 90 -13.05 3.12 -8.95
C PHE A 90 -11.93 4.07 -9.45
N ARG A 91 -12.24 5.10 -10.24
CA ARG A 91 -11.22 6.04 -10.73
C ARG A 91 -10.54 6.83 -9.60
N THR A 92 -11.23 7.01 -8.48
CA THR A 92 -10.74 7.72 -7.29
C THR A 92 -9.76 6.90 -6.44
N HIS A 93 -9.57 5.61 -6.75
CA HIS A 93 -8.73 4.71 -5.95
C HIS A 93 -9.10 4.62 -4.46
N PHE A 94 -10.38 4.84 -4.11
CA PHE A 94 -10.85 4.88 -2.73
C PHE A 94 -10.50 3.63 -1.90
N TRP A 95 -10.25 2.48 -2.51
CA TRP A 95 -9.91 1.23 -1.81
C TRP A 95 -8.44 1.14 -1.39
N LYS A 96 -7.59 2.05 -1.88
CA LYS A 96 -6.19 2.13 -1.45
C LYS A 96 -6.12 2.75 -0.05
N ARG A 97 -5.05 2.43 0.68
CA ARG A 97 -4.76 3.12 1.94
C ARG A 97 -4.40 4.56 1.61
N ALA A 98 -4.89 5.52 2.39
CA ALA A 98 -4.38 6.88 2.29
C ALA A 98 -2.87 6.84 2.57
N GLU A 99 -2.07 7.45 1.70
CA GLU A 99 -0.64 7.57 1.96
C GLU A 99 -0.45 8.50 3.16
N ASP A 100 0.05 7.94 4.25
CA ASP A 100 0.46 8.73 5.40
C ASP A 100 1.81 9.41 5.14
N GLU A 101 2.18 10.37 5.99
CA GLU A 101 3.45 11.09 5.88
C GLU A 101 4.66 10.15 5.94
N PHE A 102 4.56 9.08 6.73
CA PHE A 102 5.62 8.07 6.85
C PHE A 102 5.81 7.28 5.54
N ASP A 103 4.74 6.92 4.84
CA ASP A 103 4.74 6.25 3.55
C ASP A 103 5.41 7.13 2.49
N ARG A 104 5.12 8.44 2.50
CA ARG A 104 5.76 9.42 1.60
C ARG A 104 7.26 9.51 1.85
N VAL A 105 7.67 9.70 3.10
CA VAL A 105 9.08 9.78 3.50
C VAL A 105 9.82 8.48 3.18
N ARG A 106 9.21 7.33 3.47
CA ARG A 106 9.76 6.01 3.12
C ARG A 106 9.90 5.82 1.62
N GLY A 107 8.92 6.28 0.83
CA GLY A 107 8.98 6.26 -0.63
C GLY A 107 10.17 7.07 -1.16
N ILE A 108 10.35 8.29 -0.65
CA ILE A 108 11.49 9.16 -0.99
C ILE A 108 12.82 8.49 -0.63
N ASN A 109 12.94 7.95 0.58
CA ASN A 109 14.17 7.28 1.02
C ASN A 109 14.49 6.05 0.16
N THR A 110 13.47 5.25 -0.17
CA THR A 110 13.63 4.06 -1.03
C THR A 110 14.04 4.45 -2.46
N PHE A 111 13.46 5.52 -3.00
CA PHE A 111 13.81 6.05 -4.32
C PHE A 111 15.24 6.60 -4.36
N ASN A 112 15.62 7.37 -3.35
CA ASN A 112 16.97 7.92 -3.22
C ASN A 112 18.01 6.81 -3.06
N GLN A 113 17.71 5.76 -2.30
CA GLN A 113 18.60 4.61 -2.16
C GLN A 113 18.82 3.87 -3.48
N ARG A 114 17.78 3.74 -4.32
CA ARG A 114 17.90 3.16 -5.66
C ARG A 114 18.74 4.04 -6.60
N ARG A 115 18.58 5.35 -6.56
CA ARG A 115 19.43 6.30 -7.32
C ARG A 115 20.89 6.25 -6.88
N ASN A 116 21.14 6.19 -5.57
CA ASN A 116 22.51 6.13 -5.03
C ASN A 116 23.22 4.82 -5.39
N ARG A 117 22.51 3.70 -5.49
CA ARG A 117 23.10 2.43 -5.96
C ARG A 117 23.52 2.45 -7.44
N GLY A 118 22.97 3.37 -8.24
CA GLY A 118 23.38 3.60 -9.63
C GLY A 118 24.52 4.62 -9.79
N SER A 119 24.92 5.32 -8.72
CA SER A 119 26.05 6.25 -8.72
C SER A 119 27.20 5.62 -7.94
N GLY A 120 28.11 4.97 -8.66
CA GLY A 120 29.21 4.17 -8.12
C GLY A 120 30.34 4.98 -7.48
N ASN A 121 30.04 5.89 -6.56
CA ASN A 121 31.03 6.51 -5.68
C ASN A 121 30.45 6.63 -4.26
N ILE A 122 30.60 5.58 -3.46
CA ILE A 122 30.41 5.66 -2.01
C ILE A 122 31.81 5.62 -1.40
N THR A 123 32.27 6.76 -0.90
CA THR A 123 33.24 6.78 0.19
C THR A 123 32.56 6.10 1.37
N SER A 124 32.98 4.86 1.68
CA SER A 124 32.43 4.12 2.82
C SER A 124 32.54 4.98 4.07
N ALA A 125 31.43 5.17 4.79
CA ALA A 125 31.50 5.79 6.10
C ALA A 125 32.47 4.98 6.98
N PRO A 126 33.44 5.63 7.65
CA PRO A 126 34.45 4.92 8.40
C PRO A 126 33.79 4.04 9.46
N SER A 127 34.29 2.81 9.57
CA SER A 127 33.81 1.87 10.58
C SER A 127 34.02 2.46 11.97
N THR A 128 33.15 2.16 12.92
CA THR A 128 33.32 2.55 14.34
C THR A 128 34.70 2.17 14.87
N ARG A 129 35.29 1.08 14.39
CA ARG A 129 36.68 0.66 14.70
C ARG A 129 37.76 1.59 14.14
N GLU A 130 37.52 2.23 13.02
CA GLU A 130 38.45 3.21 12.42
C GLU A 130 38.39 4.54 13.18
N VAL A 131 37.19 4.97 13.57
CA VAL A 131 36.99 6.17 14.39
C VAL A 131 37.67 6.03 15.76
N GLU A 132 37.56 4.87 16.40
CA GLU A 132 38.25 4.60 17.68
C GLU A 132 39.79 4.60 17.55
N ARG A 133 40.33 4.12 16.42
CA ARG A 133 41.78 4.14 16.18
C ARG A 133 42.30 5.55 15.96
N GLU A 134 41.55 6.39 15.25
CA GLU A 134 41.91 7.79 15.04
C GLU A 134 41.84 8.63 16.32
N LEU A 135 40.84 8.39 17.17
CA LEU A 135 40.76 9.02 18.50
C LEU A 135 41.98 8.66 19.36
N ARG A 136 42.38 7.38 19.42
CA ARG A 136 43.59 6.93 20.15
C ARG A 136 44.90 7.40 19.52
N SER A 137 44.91 7.68 18.22
CA SER A 137 46.07 8.26 17.51
C SER A 137 46.23 9.75 17.88
N SER A 138 45.10 10.46 17.95
CA SER A 138 45.03 11.88 18.28
C SER A 138 45.42 12.17 19.73
N GLU A 139 44.98 11.34 20.68
CA GLU A 139 45.36 11.47 22.10
C GLU A 139 46.88 11.33 22.31
N ARG A 140 47.54 10.39 21.60
CA ARG A 140 49.00 10.19 21.69
C ARG A 140 49.82 11.35 21.10
N ARG A 141 49.27 12.10 20.15
CA ARG A 141 49.93 13.29 19.57
C ARG A 141 49.88 14.48 20.51
N LEU A 142 48.80 14.61 21.30
CA LEU A 142 48.64 15.65 22.31
C LEU A 142 49.52 15.42 23.55
N SER A 143 49.75 14.16 23.95
CA SER A 143 50.64 13.85 25.08
C SER A 143 52.12 14.13 24.80
N ARG A 144 52.53 14.11 23.52
CA ARG A 144 53.93 14.30 23.10
C ARG A 144 54.32 15.76 22.87
N SER A 145 53.34 16.65 22.80
CA SER A 145 53.54 18.09 22.59
C SER A 145 53.63 18.88 23.90
N SER A 146 53.40 18.25 25.05
CA SER A 146 53.44 18.89 26.39
C SER A 146 54.75 18.66 27.17
N SER A 147 55.86 18.29 26.52
CA SER A 147 57.15 18.04 27.21
C SER A 147 58.36 18.75 26.60
N ILE A 148 58.15 19.87 25.90
CA ILE A 148 59.26 20.75 25.48
C ILE A 148 58.97 22.15 26.02
N SER A 149 59.53 22.45 27.19
CA SER A 149 59.81 23.79 27.71
C SER A 149 61.10 23.71 28.51
#